data_AF-A0A3C1K452-F1
#
_entry.id   AF-A0A3C1K452-F1
#
_cell.length_a   1.000
_cell.length_b   1.000
_cell.length_c   1.000
_cell.angle_alpha   90.00
_cell.angle_beta   90.00
_cell.angle_gamma   90.00
#
_symmetry.space_group_name_H-M   'P 1'
#
loop_
_entity.id
_entity.type
_entity.pdbx_description
1 polymer ?
#
loop_
_entity_poly.entity_id
_entity_poly.type
_entity_poly.pdbx_seq_one_letter_code
_entity_poly.pdbx_strand_id
1 'polypeptide(L)'
;MIWRRLICLFFAIIICFTSFELSIEPATTTSEYNFSENIVYGGKAVDVGDYIYYVNTDDNNHLYRRIAGSNKSELVYSSPVGYLNLLNDRIYFISENKITSINYIGKDKKVLYNSNYELTHLYVAVDCFYFLCKNEILKYKNGNTKPVFSAEGMIAFLPINKYQFKWYSNNPEYIEIDQTSDEIYEEAKERFIEHTYSLYTNSITQPLVVGSYNSSGVSYDYKGPYVEINDITLPLAEYMPGSFFSKNGQACTCHNDHSVDCIASLDNCNCMRYWPTGKKETCEVDLLGAQCFAFARFVFYKSFGFIDHSYYNPGKFNSVGALAPGVITEKSVKELMMKAKTGAHVRLTRGHSVSVLTVDEDFIIIYHGNSGGDGITYQPCIVSTRRFTWAEFAAYAVSGISYVNMPTVYPDDVTVTPKVNITGYYKLKDNLNVRTQPVVSDNIVGLLSAGSFVNVIEVDGVWGRIEYGGSADRWICLDYTSFYTLSSITPGQNSPVFLDNNSGYFISKSDRLNFTDFTDGFSNQNLYAYDKNGNKLSENNYISTGSVLKIEVNGTAVDTKTIIVRGDANGNGVIDAGDYLISKRIFLGSFTTDNIYRIAADANADSVVNSKDYLVLKRYLIGVQIIEILN
;
A
#
# COMPACT_ATOMS: atom_id res chain seq x y z
N MET A 1 -14.54 63.44 -55.34
CA MET A 1 -14.19 62.54 -56.46
C MET A 1 -14.05 61.15 -55.86
N ILE A 2 -14.95 60.18 -56.05
CA ILE A 2 -15.38 59.49 -57.29
C ILE A 2 -14.30 58.55 -57.84
N TRP A 3 -14.55 57.24 -57.59
CA TRP A 3 -14.25 56.06 -58.45
C TRP A 3 -12.81 55.54 -58.53
N ARG A 4 -12.53 54.27 -58.86
CA ARG A 4 -13.21 52.93 -58.91
C ARG A 4 -12.04 51.93 -59.17
N ARG A 5 -12.09 50.60 -58.97
CA ARG A 5 -12.96 49.50 -59.44
C ARG A 5 -12.66 48.30 -58.49
N LEU A 6 -13.56 47.43 -57.98
CA LEU A 6 -14.83 46.84 -58.42
C LEU A 6 -14.72 45.79 -59.54
N ILE A 7 -14.94 44.51 -59.17
CA ILE A 7 -15.71 43.42 -59.83
C ILE A 7 -15.72 42.26 -58.79
N CYS A 8 -16.84 41.95 -58.10
CA CYS A 8 -18.00 41.14 -58.53
C CYS A 8 -17.63 39.64 -58.69
N LEU A 9 -18.43 38.62 -58.36
CA LEU A 9 -19.87 38.45 -58.03
C LEU A 9 -20.01 37.53 -56.77
N PHE A 10 -21.12 37.30 -56.07
CA PHE A 10 -22.51 37.80 -56.17
C PHE A 10 -23.23 37.95 -54.78
N PHE A 11 -24.50 37.54 -54.64
CA PHE A 11 -25.43 37.79 -53.52
C PHE A 11 -25.99 36.52 -52.83
N ALA A 12 -26.15 36.65 -51.51
CA ALA A 12 -27.21 36.18 -50.60
C ALA A 12 -28.34 35.24 -51.09
N ILE A 13 -28.70 34.29 -50.21
CA ILE A 13 -30.09 33.86 -49.94
C ILE A 13 -30.26 33.46 -48.47
N ILE A 14 -31.46 33.77 -47.97
CA ILE A 14 -32.09 33.40 -46.70
C ILE A 14 -31.72 32.00 -46.19
N ILE A 15 -31.37 31.90 -44.90
CA ILE A 15 -31.59 30.68 -44.11
C ILE A 15 -32.39 31.06 -42.87
N CYS A 16 -33.55 30.42 -42.71
CA CYS A 16 -34.43 30.59 -41.57
C CYS A 16 -33.72 30.17 -40.26
N PHE A 17 -34.20 30.68 -39.13
CA PHE A 17 -34.02 29.99 -37.85
C PHE A 17 -34.79 28.66 -37.89
N THR A 18 -34.22 27.65 -38.53
CA THR A 18 -34.48 26.27 -38.15
C THR A 18 -33.73 26.05 -36.85
N SER A 19 -34.46 25.97 -35.75
CA SER A 19 -33.98 25.33 -34.54
C SER A 19 -33.47 23.93 -34.91
N PHE A 20 -32.15 23.78 -35.04
CA PHE A 20 -31.54 22.48 -34.87
C PHE A 20 -31.79 22.11 -33.41
N GLU A 21 -32.88 21.40 -33.16
CA GLU A 21 -32.92 20.48 -32.04
C GLU A 21 -31.66 19.62 -32.18
N LEU A 22 -30.77 19.75 -31.20
CA LEU A 22 -29.63 18.87 -31.10
C LEU A 22 -30.22 17.48 -30.83
N SER A 23 -30.36 16.68 -31.90
CA SER A 23 -30.82 15.30 -31.80
C SER A 23 -29.73 14.49 -31.12
N ILE A 24 -29.69 14.59 -29.79
CA ILE A 24 -28.96 13.69 -28.92
C ILE A 24 -29.58 12.32 -29.17
N GLU A 25 -28.92 11.48 -29.96
CA GLU A 25 -29.33 10.09 -30.07
C GLU A 25 -29.35 9.48 -28.66
N PRO A 26 -30.41 8.74 -28.29
CA PRO A 26 -30.58 8.27 -26.94
C PRO A 26 -29.45 7.31 -26.58
N ALA A 27 -28.64 7.68 -25.58
CA ALA A 27 -27.57 6.84 -25.08
C ALA A 27 -28.13 5.45 -24.70
N THR A 28 -27.76 4.42 -25.46
CA THR A 28 -28.40 3.11 -25.39
C THR A 28 -28.02 2.37 -24.10
N THR A 29 -28.92 2.45 -23.12
CA THR A 29 -29.24 1.37 -22.16
C THR A 29 -28.09 0.80 -21.32
N THR A 30 -27.34 1.64 -20.60
CA THR A 30 -26.67 1.27 -19.32
C THR A 30 -26.45 2.46 -18.37
N SER A 31 -26.39 3.70 -18.89
CA SER A 31 -26.01 4.91 -18.14
C SER A 31 -26.97 5.38 -17.04
N GLU A 32 -28.22 4.90 -17.02
CA GLU A 32 -29.28 5.39 -16.12
C GLU A 32 -29.04 5.12 -14.62
N TYR A 33 -28.11 4.21 -14.26
CA TYR A 33 -27.90 3.70 -12.90
C TYR A 33 -26.40 3.74 -12.48
N ASN A 34 -25.69 4.81 -12.85
CA ASN A 34 -24.25 5.03 -12.54
C ASN A 34 -23.96 5.38 -11.07
N PHE A 35 -24.54 4.65 -10.11
CA PHE A 35 -24.36 4.90 -8.67
C PHE A 35 -22.95 4.65 -8.14
N SER A 36 -22.05 4.07 -8.95
CA SER A 36 -20.65 3.85 -8.59
C SER A 36 -19.88 5.13 -8.30
N GLU A 37 -20.29 6.28 -8.85
CA GLU A 37 -19.64 7.56 -8.55
C GLU A 37 -20.02 8.09 -7.15
N ASN A 38 -21.21 7.75 -6.62
CA ASN A 38 -21.57 8.06 -5.23
C ASN A 38 -20.79 7.21 -4.22
N ILE A 39 -20.36 5.99 -4.59
CA ILE A 39 -19.58 5.09 -3.73
C ILE A 39 -18.23 5.72 -3.38
N VAL A 40 -17.57 6.36 -4.36
CA VAL A 40 -16.23 6.98 -4.20
C VAL A 40 -16.22 8.10 -3.14
N TYR A 41 -17.37 8.74 -2.85
CA TYR A 41 -17.47 9.86 -1.91
C TYR A 41 -18.38 9.62 -0.70
N GLY A 42 -19.05 8.46 -0.60
CA GLY A 42 -20.17 8.27 0.35
C GLY A 42 -21.27 9.33 0.22
N GLY A 43 -21.45 9.90 -0.98
CA GLY A 43 -22.34 11.04 -1.21
C GLY A 43 -21.90 12.37 -0.55
N LYS A 44 -20.60 12.60 -0.31
CA LYS A 44 -20.07 13.86 0.23
C LYS A 44 -19.65 14.90 -0.82
N ALA A 45 -19.54 14.55 -2.11
CA ALA A 45 -19.19 15.52 -3.16
C ALA A 45 -19.79 15.15 -4.53
N VAL A 46 -19.97 16.16 -5.40
CA VAL A 46 -20.36 16.03 -6.82
C VAL A 46 -19.69 17.13 -7.67
N ASP A 47 -19.39 16.87 -8.94
CA ASP A 47 -18.74 17.82 -9.85
C ASP A 47 -19.71 18.47 -10.85
N VAL A 48 -19.70 19.80 -10.97
CA VAL A 48 -20.48 20.53 -11.98
C VAL A 48 -19.63 21.59 -12.66
N GLY A 49 -19.21 21.30 -13.90
CA GLY A 49 -18.28 22.14 -14.65
C GLY A 49 -16.96 22.35 -13.88
N ASP A 50 -16.53 23.60 -13.76
CA ASP A 50 -15.31 23.95 -13.03
C ASP A 50 -15.43 23.87 -11.51
N TYR A 51 -16.60 23.55 -10.95
CA TYR A 51 -16.82 23.48 -9.51
C TYR A 51 -16.96 22.05 -8.98
N ILE A 52 -16.30 21.78 -7.85
CA ILE A 52 -16.58 20.66 -6.96
C ILE A 52 -17.54 21.18 -5.89
N TYR A 53 -18.72 20.57 -5.77
CA TYR A 53 -19.66 20.80 -4.68
C TYR A 53 -19.42 19.73 -3.62
N TYR A 54 -19.29 20.12 -2.36
CA TYR A 54 -18.90 19.20 -1.29
C TYR A 54 -19.53 19.58 0.05
N VAL A 55 -19.75 18.56 0.87
CA VAL A 55 -20.15 18.70 2.28
C VAL A 55 -18.93 19.13 3.08
N ASN A 56 -18.95 20.33 3.63
CA ASN A 56 -17.85 20.83 4.45
C ASN A 56 -18.01 20.33 5.89
N THR A 57 -17.26 19.29 6.25
CA THR A 57 -17.27 18.70 7.61
C THR A 57 -16.82 19.68 8.69
N ASP A 58 -15.95 20.63 8.32
CA ASP A 58 -15.34 21.58 9.25
C ASP A 58 -16.26 22.79 9.51
N ASP A 59 -17.33 22.93 8.71
CA ASP A 59 -18.42 23.89 8.92
C ASP A 59 -19.77 23.18 8.85
N ASN A 60 -20.07 22.42 9.92
CA ASN A 60 -21.40 21.88 10.23
C ASN A 60 -22.09 21.08 9.09
N ASN A 61 -21.31 20.45 8.21
CA ASN A 61 -21.80 19.75 7.02
C ASN A 61 -22.62 20.65 6.06
N HIS A 62 -22.32 21.95 5.99
CA HIS A 62 -22.89 22.85 4.99
C HIS A 62 -22.44 22.48 3.57
N LEU A 63 -23.25 22.80 2.55
CA LEU A 63 -22.87 22.60 1.16
C LEU A 63 -21.99 23.76 0.70
N TYR A 64 -20.75 23.47 0.35
CA TYR A 64 -19.82 24.40 -0.27
C TYR A 64 -19.58 24.03 -1.74
N ARG A 65 -19.00 24.96 -2.49
CA ARG A 65 -18.36 24.69 -3.78
C ARG A 65 -16.97 25.32 -3.86
N ARG A 66 -16.06 24.74 -4.64
CA ARG A 66 -14.75 25.32 -4.95
C ARG A 66 -14.32 24.96 -6.37
N ILE A 67 -13.43 25.74 -6.97
CA ILE A 67 -12.74 25.32 -8.19
C ILE A 67 -11.77 24.19 -7.82
N ALA A 68 -11.68 23.12 -8.62
CA ALA A 68 -10.74 22.03 -8.34
C ALA A 68 -9.29 22.56 -8.33
N GLY A 69 -8.48 22.11 -7.36
CA GLY A 69 -7.13 22.64 -7.12
C GLY A 69 -7.09 24.00 -6.41
N SER A 70 -8.23 24.65 -6.12
CA SER A 70 -8.29 25.88 -5.34
C SER A 70 -8.64 25.62 -3.87
N ASN A 71 -7.93 26.28 -2.96
CA ASN A 71 -8.26 26.31 -1.53
C ASN A 71 -9.42 27.26 -1.20
N LYS A 72 -9.90 28.07 -2.17
CA LYS A 72 -10.99 29.02 -1.94
C LYS A 72 -12.35 28.39 -2.24
N SER A 73 -13.23 28.38 -1.24
CA SER A 73 -14.59 27.85 -1.33
C SER A 73 -15.68 28.93 -1.15
N GLU A 74 -16.89 28.61 -1.61
CA GLU A 74 -18.09 29.44 -1.57
C GLU A 74 -19.24 28.64 -0.96
N LEU A 75 -19.98 29.23 -0.03
CA LEU A 75 -21.15 28.60 0.59
C LEU A 75 -22.32 28.56 -0.41
N VAL A 76 -22.95 27.39 -0.57
CA VAL A 76 -24.08 27.13 -1.48
C VAL A 76 -25.38 26.88 -0.71
N TYR A 77 -25.30 26.19 0.43
CA TYR A 77 -26.47 25.91 1.27
C TYR A 77 -26.08 25.80 2.75
N SER A 78 -26.80 26.53 3.60
CA SER A 78 -26.42 26.84 5.00
C SER A 78 -27.17 26.05 6.09
N SER A 79 -27.91 25.00 5.73
CA SER A 79 -28.29 23.96 6.70
C SER A 79 -27.43 22.72 6.41
N PRO A 80 -27.21 21.81 7.38
CA PRO A 80 -26.48 20.56 7.14
C PRO A 80 -27.06 19.75 5.97
N VAL A 81 -26.19 19.18 5.15
CA VAL A 81 -26.55 18.33 4.01
C VAL A 81 -25.80 17.00 4.04
N GLY A 82 -26.38 15.99 3.38
CA GLY A 82 -25.72 14.71 3.14
C GLY A 82 -26.29 13.99 1.92
N TYR A 83 -25.61 12.93 1.49
CA TYR A 83 -26.02 12.08 0.36
C TYR A 83 -26.24 12.90 -0.94
N LEU A 84 -25.27 13.75 -1.27
CA LEU A 84 -25.25 14.53 -2.50
C LEU A 84 -25.33 13.60 -3.72
N ASN A 85 -26.23 13.95 -4.64
CA ASN A 85 -26.41 13.33 -5.94
C ASN A 85 -26.51 14.44 -6.99
N LEU A 86 -25.97 14.23 -8.18
CA LEU A 86 -26.12 15.14 -9.31
C LEU A 86 -26.99 14.49 -10.39
N LEU A 87 -28.01 15.21 -10.85
CA LEU A 87 -28.78 14.82 -12.03
C LEU A 87 -29.20 16.08 -12.80
N ASN A 88 -28.88 16.13 -14.08
CA ASN A 88 -29.08 17.29 -14.95
C ASN A 88 -28.44 18.56 -14.35
N ASP A 89 -29.18 19.67 -14.25
CA ASP A 89 -28.74 20.95 -13.70
C ASP A 89 -28.86 21.04 -12.17
N ARG A 90 -29.14 19.93 -11.47
CA ARG A 90 -29.56 19.96 -10.05
C ARG A 90 -28.76 19.02 -9.17
N ILE A 91 -28.40 19.55 -8.00
CA ILE A 91 -27.83 18.80 -6.89
C ILE A 91 -28.99 18.42 -5.96
N TYR A 92 -29.12 17.14 -5.67
CA TYR A 92 -30.11 16.54 -4.78
C TYR A 92 -29.41 16.07 -3.52
N PHE A 93 -30.03 16.24 -2.37
CA PHE A 93 -29.44 15.93 -1.08
C PHE A 93 -30.51 15.75 -0.01
N ILE A 94 -30.14 15.12 1.11
CA ILE A 94 -30.95 15.11 2.32
C ILE A 94 -30.52 16.28 3.21
N SER A 95 -31.50 17.01 3.74
CA SER A 95 -31.31 18.05 4.76
C SER A 95 -32.56 18.13 5.61
N GLU A 96 -32.45 18.12 6.94
CA GLU A 96 -33.59 18.21 7.88
C GLU A 96 -34.72 17.19 7.58
N ASN A 97 -34.38 15.92 7.29
CA ASN A 97 -35.31 14.85 6.89
C ASN A 97 -36.17 15.17 5.65
N LYS A 98 -35.68 16.07 4.79
CA LYS A 98 -36.28 16.42 3.50
C LYS A 98 -35.33 16.04 2.38
N ILE A 99 -35.84 15.40 1.34
CA ILE A 99 -35.11 15.30 0.06
C ILE A 99 -35.28 16.64 -0.64
N THR A 100 -34.19 17.38 -0.73
CA THR A 100 -34.13 18.72 -1.32
C THR A 100 -33.33 18.65 -2.61
N SER A 101 -33.69 19.50 -3.57
CA SER A 101 -32.85 19.78 -4.73
C SER A 101 -32.61 21.28 -4.88
N ILE A 102 -31.45 21.65 -5.38
CA ILE A 102 -31.06 23.02 -5.73
C ILE A 102 -30.41 22.99 -7.12
N ASN A 103 -30.59 24.04 -7.93
CA ASN A 103 -29.78 24.18 -9.13
C ASN A 103 -28.33 24.48 -8.72
N TYR A 104 -27.34 23.97 -9.47
CA TYR A 104 -25.92 24.10 -9.12
C TYR A 104 -25.46 25.55 -8.87
N ILE A 105 -26.09 26.57 -9.46
CA ILE A 105 -25.76 27.99 -9.17
C ILE A 105 -26.22 28.49 -7.79
N GLY A 106 -26.74 27.60 -6.92
CA GLY A 106 -27.24 27.94 -5.57
C GLY A 106 -28.64 28.56 -5.58
N LYS A 107 -29.46 28.28 -6.59
CA LYS A 107 -30.80 28.86 -6.77
C LYS A 107 -31.89 27.80 -6.98
N ASP A 108 -33.16 28.23 -6.99
CA ASP A 108 -34.33 27.37 -7.24
C ASP A 108 -34.38 26.13 -6.31
N LYS A 109 -34.30 26.36 -4.99
CA LYS A 109 -34.47 25.31 -3.97
C LYS A 109 -35.88 24.71 -4.07
N LYS A 110 -35.97 23.38 -4.15
CA LYS A 110 -37.23 22.62 -4.14
C LYS A 110 -37.15 21.46 -3.15
N VAL A 111 -38.07 21.40 -2.19
CA VAL A 111 -38.28 20.21 -1.35
C VAL A 111 -39.18 19.24 -2.13
N LEU A 112 -38.72 18.01 -2.31
CA LEU A 112 -39.37 16.99 -3.14
C LEU A 112 -40.11 15.95 -2.30
N TYR A 113 -39.59 15.66 -1.11
CA TYR A 113 -40.20 14.76 -0.14
C TYR A 113 -39.86 15.25 1.27
N ASN A 114 -40.80 15.08 2.21
CA ASN A 114 -40.66 15.43 3.61
C ASN A 114 -41.07 14.23 4.46
N SER A 115 -40.27 13.89 5.46
CA SER A 115 -40.50 12.75 6.34
C SER A 115 -40.55 13.17 7.80
N ASN A 116 -41.44 12.55 8.57
CA ASN A 116 -41.45 12.63 10.03
C ASN A 116 -40.39 11.71 10.67
N TYR A 117 -39.59 11.03 9.85
CA TYR A 117 -38.58 10.04 10.23
C TYR A 117 -37.29 10.31 9.49
N GLU A 118 -36.17 9.84 10.04
CA GLU A 118 -34.85 10.00 9.45
C GLU A 118 -34.78 9.43 8.04
N LEU A 119 -34.12 10.18 7.15
CA LEU A 119 -33.82 9.77 5.78
C LEU A 119 -32.31 9.61 5.64
N THR A 120 -31.87 8.49 5.08
CA THR A 120 -30.46 8.24 4.75
C THR A 120 -30.32 7.60 3.38
N HIS A 121 -29.09 7.49 2.87
CA HIS A 121 -28.75 6.72 1.68
C HIS A 121 -29.56 7.11 0.43
N LEU A 122 -29.57 8.41 0.09
CA LEU A 122 -30.23 8.90 -1.12
C LEU A 122 -29.47 8.49 -2.39
N TYR A 123 -30.20 7.92 -3.35
CA TYR A 123 -29.73 7.61 -4.71
C TYR A 123 -30.74 8.14 -5.73
N VAL A 124 -30.29 8.99 -6.64
CA VAL A 124 -31.13 9.67 -7.64
C VAL A 124 -30.88 9.08 -9.03
N ALA A 125 -31.90 8.46 -9.62
CA ALA A 125 -31.91 8.00 -11.02
C ALA A 125 -32.79 8.91 -11.88
N VAL A 126 -32.66 8.76 -13.20
CA VAL A 126 -33.44 9.52 -14.21
C VAL A 126 -34.97 9.42 -14.02
N ASP A 127 -35.47 8.29 -13.51
CA ASP A 127 -36.91 8.02 -13.41
C ASP A 127 -37.47 8.03 -11.98
N CYS A 128 -36.61 8.06 -10.96
CA CYS A 128 -36.99 7.87 -9.55
C CYS A 128 -35.84 8.16 -8.57
N PHE A 129 -36.17 8.26 -7.28
CA PHE A 129 -35.19 8.28 -6.20
C PHE A 129 -35.37 7.05 -5.31
N TYR A 130 -34.27 6.48 -4.83
CA TYR A 130 -34.25 5.47 -3.78
C TYR A 130 -33.65 6.08 -2.50
N PHE A 131 -34.19 5.75 -1.34
CA PHE A 131 -33.66 6.20 -0.05
C PHE A 131 -34.12 5.26 1.07
N LEU A 132 -33.38 5.27 2.17
CA LEU A 132 -33.66 4.46 3.35
C LEU A 132 -34.47 5.29 4.35
N CYS A 133 -35.53 4.68 4.88
CA CYS A 133 -36.38 5.23 5.94
C CYS A 133 -36.93 4.06 6.77
N LYS A 134 -36.74 4.06 8.09
CA LYS A 134 -37.19 2.97 9.01
C LYS A 134 -36.84 1.53 8.56
N ASN A 135 -35.62 1.31 8.08
CA ASN A 135 -35.19 -0.01 7.57
C ASN A 135 -36.01 -0.48 6.35
N GLU A 136 -36.63 0.44 5.60
CA GLU A 136 -37.27 0.20 4.31
C GLU A 136 -36.56 0.99 3.21
N ILE A 137 -36.21 0.33 2.11
CA ILE A 137 -35.82 1.00 0.86
C ILE A 137 -37.11 1.51 0.21
N LEU A 138 -37.30 2.82 0.24
CA LEU A 138 -38.42 3.50 -0.42
C LEU A 138 -37.99 3.98 -1.82
N LYS A 139 -38.87 3.81 -2.80
CA LYS A 139 -38.76 4.42 -4.14
C LYS A 139 -39.77 5.55 -4.27
N TYR A 140 -39.29 6.77 -4.46
CA TYR A 140 -40.09 7.94 -4.85
C TYR A 140 -40.12 8.08 -6.37
N LYS A 141 -41.33 8.20 -6.93
CA LYS A 141 -41.55 8.47 -8.36
C LYS A 141 -42.85 9.25 -8.53
N ASN A 142 -42.80 10.34 -9.30
CA ASN A 142 -43.96 11.18 -9.64
C ASN A 142 -44.82 11.58 -8.41
N GLY A 143 -44.18 12.10 -7.35
CA GLY A 143 -44.87 12.52 -6.12
C GLY A 143 -45.30 11.38 -5.19
N ASN A 144 -45.17 10.11 -5.60
CA ASN A 144 -45.60 8.95 -4.83
C ASN A 144 -44.39 8.17 -4.30
N THR A 145 -44.46 7.74 -3.04
CA THR A 145 -43.50 6.80 -2.42
C THR A 145 -44.09 5.41 -2.32
N LYS A 146 -43.27 4.38 -2.58
CA LYS A 146 -43.60 2.98 -2.28
C LYS A 146 -42.41 2.25 -1.64
N PRO A 147 -42.63 1.33 -0.69
CA PRO A 147 -41.59 0.41 -0.27
C PRO A 147 -41.22 -0.54 -1.41
N VAL A 148 -39.94 -0.88 -1.48
CA VAL A 148 -39.35 -1.78 -2.49
C VAL A 148 -38.74 -3.01 -1.85
N PHE A 149 -38.15 -2.84 -0.66
CA PHE A 149 -37.58 -3.90 0.15
C PHE A 149 -37.54 -3.43 1.61
N SER A 150 -37.76 -4.33 2.55
CA SER A 150 -37.64 -4.09 3.98
C SER A 150 -36.92 -5.27 4.61
N ALA A 151 -36.01 -4.98 5.54
CA ALA A 151 -35.30 -6.01 6.29
C ALA A 151 -35.02 -5.52 7.71
N GLU A 152 -35.24 -6.40 8.67
CA GLU A 152 -34.90 -6.12 10.07
C GLU A 152 -33.39 -5.93 10.21
N GLY A 153 -32.98 -4.90 10.95
CA GLY A 153 -31.57 -4.53 11.11
C GLY A 153 -30.90 -3.83 9.91
N MET A 154 -31.60 -3.53 8.80
CA MET A 154 -31.02 -2.80 7.67
C MET A 154 -30.68 -1.34 8.02
N ILE A 155 -29.40 -0.99 7.92
CA ILE A 155 -28.84 0.34 8.25
C ILE A 155 -28.37 1.13 7.02
N ALA A 156 -28.08 0.45 5.92
CA ALA A 156 -27.54 1.04 4.70
C ALA A 156 -27.90 0.15 3.49
N PHE A 157 -27.91 0.75 2.30
CA PHE A 157 -28.10 0.02 1.04
C PHE A 157 -27.40 0.72 -0.12
N LEU A 158 -27.18 -0.03 -1.20
CA LEU A 158 -26.60 0.44 -2.46
C LEU A 158 -27.39 -0.19 -3.61
N PRO A 159 -28.11 0.59 -4.45
CA PRO A 159 -28.68 0.08 -5.68
C PRO A 159 -27.56 -0.28 -6.66
N ILE A 160 -27.61 -1.50 -7.20
CA ILE A 160 -26.69 -2.01 -8.22
C ILE A 160 -27.24 -1.75 -9.62
N ASN A 161 -28.56 -1.84 -9.78
CA ASN A 161 -29.32 -1.46 -10.96
C ASN A 161 -30.82 -1.36 -10.60
N LYS A 162 -31.69 -1.07 -11.57
CA LYS A 162 -33.16 -0.99 -11.35
C LYS A 162 -33.82 -2.24 -10.76
N TYR A 163 -33.14 -3.38 -10.70
CA TYR A 163 -33.64 -4.67 -10.22
C TYR A 163 -32.84 -5.29 -9.05
N GLN A 164 -31.72 -4.71 -8.63
CA GLN A 164 -30.84 -5.32 -7.63
C GLN A 164 -30.28 -4.28 -6.66
N PHE A 165 -30.18 -4.66 -5.38
CA PHE A 165 -29.61 -3.86 -4.31
C PHE A 165 -28.67 -4.72 -3.48
N LYS A 166 -27.56 -4.14 -3.02
CA LYS A 166 -26.89 -4.59 -1.81
C LYS A 166 -27.52 -3.87 -0.61
N TRP A 167 -27.59 -4.53 0.53
CA TRP A 167 -27.97 -3.92 1.79
C TRP A 167 -27.14 -4.45 2.95
N TYR A 168 -27.05 -3.66 4.01
CA TYR A 168 -26.14 -3.90 5.12
C TYR A 168 -26.90 -3.86 6.45
N SER A 169 -26.54 -4.75 7.37
CA SER A 169 -26.98 -4.74 8.78
C SER A 169 -25.80 -4.55 9.72
N ASN A 170 -26.02 -4.00 10.92
CA ASN A 170 -25.00 -4.05 11.98
C ASN A 170 -24.61 -5.50 12.25
N ASN A 171 -23.31 -5.77 12.38
CA ASN A 171 -22.83 -7.05 12.87
C ASN A 171 -22.94 -7.08 14.40
N PRO A 172 -23.76 -7.95 15.01
CA PRO A 172 -23.89 -8.01 16.46
C PRO A 172 -22.63 -8.53 17.17
N GLU A 173 -21.69 -9.10 16.41
CA GLU A 173 -20.38 -9.54 16.92
C GLU A 173 -19.31 -8.43 16.85
N TYR A 174 -19.61 -7.26 16.27
CA TYR A 174 -18.70 -6.11 16.25
C TYR A 174 -18.79 -5.30 17.55
N ILE A 175 -17.63 -5.04 18.16
CA ILE A 175 -17.48 -4.17 19.32
C ILE A 175 -16.67 -2.94 18.88
N GLU A 176 -17.20 -1.74 19.10
CA GLU A 176 -16.51 -0.49 18.79
C GLU A 176 -15.48 -0.20 19.90
N ILE A 177 -14.20 -0.47 19.60
CA ILE A 177 -13.05 -0.25 20.48
C ILE A 177 -12.45 1.14 20.27
N ASP A 178 -12.19 1.86 21.35
CA ASP A 178 -11.62 3.22 21.35
C ASP A 178 -10.12 3.16 20.99
N GLN A 179 -9.71 3.86 19.93
CA GLN A 179 -8.40 3.66 19.29
C GLN A 179 -7.27 4.45 19.97
N THR A 180 -7.15 4.38 21.30
CA THR A 180 -6.13 5.10 22.09
C THR A 180 -5.41 4.27 23.15
N SER A 181 -5.50 2.94 23.14
CA SER A 181 -4.78 2.07 24.08
C SER A 181 -4.22 0.81 23.40
N ASP A 182 -3.12 0.27 23.96
CA ASP A 182 -2.27 -0.81 23.42
C ASP A 182 -2.93 -2.23 23.39
N GLU A 183 -4.25 -2.32 23.20
CA GLU A 183 -5.03 -3.56 23.14
C GLU A 183 -5.77 -3.69 21.78
N ILE A 184 -5.04 -3.89 20.67
CA ILE A 184 -5.65 -4.09 19.34
C ILE A 184 -4.96 -5.21 18.54
N TYR A 185 -5.18 -6.49 18.92
CA TYR A 185 -4.87 -7.66 18.06
C TYR A 185 -5.86 -8.84 18.24
N GLU A 186 -7.16 -8.55 18.27
CA GLU A 186 -8.18 -9.50 17.78
C GLU A 186 -8.76 -8.97 16.47
N GLU A 187 -9.11 -9.87 15.53
CA GLU A 187 -9.83 -9.48 14.31
C GLU A 187 -11.23 -8.96 14.67
N ALA A 188 -11.36 -7.63 14.76
CA ALA A 188 -12.67 -7.00 14.86
C ALA A 188 -13.54 -7.46 13.68
N LYS A 189 -14.63 -8.15 14.01
CA LYS A 189 -15.66 -8.61 13.06
C LYS A 189 -16.06 -7.47 12.13
N GLU A 190 -16.32 -7.73 10.85
CA GLU A 190 -16.75 -6.67 9.92
C GLU A 190 -17.92 -5.89 10.54
N ARG A 191 -17.79 -4.56 10.66
CA ARG A 191 -18.76 -3.68 11.33
C ARG A 191 -20.20 -3.90 10.84
N PHE A 192 -20.34 -4.28 9.56
CA PHE A 192 -21.61 -4.51 8.90
C PHE A 192 -21.61 -5.83 8.12
N ILE A 193 -22.73 -6.55 8.13
CA ILE A 193 -22.95 -7.77 7.33
C ILE A 193 -23.56 -7.35 5.98
N GLU A 194 -22.96 -7.74 4.86
CA GLU A 194 -23.49 -7.49 3.51
C GLU A 194 -24.48 -8.58 3.05
N HIS A 195 -25.57 -8.16 2.43
CA HIS A 195 -26.58 -9.01 1.79
C HIS A 195 -26.87 -8.50 0.38
N THR A 196 -27.10 -9.39 -0.59
CA THR A 196 -27.58 -9.00 -1.94
C THR A 196 -29.03 -9.43 -2.15
N TYR A 197 -29.87 -8.52 -2.64
CA TYR A 197 -31.29 -8.74 -2.93
C TYR A 197 -31.63 -8.46 -4.40
N SER A 198 -32.48 -9.31 -4.98
CA SER A 198 -32.93 -9.26 -6.38
C SER A 198 -34.45 -9.13 -6.48
N LEU A 199 -34.93 -8.05 -7.08
CA LEU A 199 -36.36 -7.82 -7.37
C LEU A 199 -36.93 -8.79 -8.42
N TYR A 200 -36.09 -9.44 -9.23
CA TYR A 200 -36.55 -10.39 -10.24
C TYR A 200 -36.89 -11.76 -9.65
N THR A 201 -36.06 -12.23 -8.73
CA THR A 201 -36.16 -13.57 -8.12
C THR A 201 -36.76 -13.54 -6.72
N ASN A 202 -36.97 -12.35 -6.15
CA ASN A 202 -37.42 -12.12 -4.78
C ASN A 202 -36.57 -12.92 -3.75
N SER A 203 -35.27 -13.00 -4.00
CA SER A 203 -34.33 -13.84 -3.27
C SER A 203 -33.19 -13.03 -2.67
N ILE A 204 -32.72 -13.46 -1.50
CA ILE A 204 -31.52 -12.93 -0.83
C ILE A 204 -30.40 -13.95 -0.98
N THR A 205 -29.20 -13.48 -1.31
CA THR A 205 -27.96 -14.27 -1.29
C THR A 205 -26.95 -13.57 -0.39
N GLN A 206 -26.39 -14.30 0.59
CA GLN A 206 -25.28 -13.84 1.42
C GLN A 206 -23.94 -14.26 0.82
N PRO A 207 -22.86 -13.48 1.01
CA PRO A 207 -21.49 -13.97 0.91
C PRO A 207 -21.26 -15.08 1.95
N LEU A 208 -20.35 -16.02 1.65
CA LEU A 208 -19.87 -16.98 2.64
C LEU A 208 -19.02 -16.26 3.70
N VAL A 209 -19.60 -16.04 4.88
CA VAL A 209 -18.88 -15.47 6.03
C VAL A 209 -17.94 -16.54 6.60
N VAL A 210 -16.62 -16.28 6.54
CA VAL A 210 -15.64 -17.04 7.30
C VAL A 210 -15.71 -16.56 8.74
N GLY A 211 -16.36 -17.35 9.61
CA GLY A 211 -16.49 -16.99 11.02
C GLY A 211 -15.15 -17.09 11.76
N SER A 212 -14.58 -15.93 12.13
CA SER A 212 -13.52 -15.87 13.13
C SER A 212 -14.01 -16.43 14.48
N TYR A 213 -13.14 -17.17 15.16
CA TYR A 213 -13.48 -17.93 16.36
C TYR A 213 -12.55 -17.57 17.50
N ASN A 214 -13.13 -17.34 18.69
CA ASN A 214 -12.41 -16.97 19.90
C ASN A 214 -11.26 -17.93 20.22
N SER A 215 -10.09 -17.38 20.54
CA SER A 215 -9.05 -18.13 21.25
C SER A 215 -9.59 -18.59 22.60
N SER A 216 -9.70 -19.90 22.80
CA SER A 216 -10.33 -20.49 23.97
C SER A 216 -9.46 -20.37 25.23
N GLY A 217 -9.52 -19.22 25.90
CA GLY A 217 -9.46 -19.10 27.38
C GLY A 217 -8.23 -19.62 28.12
N VAL A 218 -7.11 -19.89 27.45
CA VAL A 218 -5.86 -20.33 28.08
C VAL A 218 -4.75 -19.37 27.66
N SER A 219 -4.36 -18.46 28.55
CA SER A 219 -3.14 -17.68 28.34
C SER A 219 -1.93 -18.61 28.44
N TYR A 220 -1.31 -18.91 27.29
CA TYR A 220 -0.04 -19.62 27.27
C TYR A 220 1.08 -18.64 27.65
N ASP A 221 1.37 -18.57 28.94
CA ASP A 221 2.45 -17.74 29.50
C ASP A 221 3.81 -18.23 28.97
N TYR A 222 4.33 -17.58 27.93
CA TYR A 222 5.56 -17.95 27.25
C TYR A 222 6.79 -17.67 28.12
N LYS A 223 7.52 -18.72 28.52
CA LYS A 223 8.70 -18.65 29.40
C LYS A 223 10.02 -18.94 28.69
N GLY A 224 10.03 -18.92 27.36
CA GLY A 224 11.24 -19.09 26.56
C GLY A 224 11.95 -17.75 26.29
N PRO A 225 13.12 -17.78 25.63
CA PRO A 225 13.86 -16.58 25.28
C PRO A 225 13.25 -15.88 24.06
N TYR A 226 13.14 -14.56 24.13
CA TYR A 226 12.98 -13.72 22.95
C TYR A 226 14.35 -13.49 22.28
N VAL A 227 14.38 -13.46 20.96
CA VAL A 227 15.59 -13.30 20.16
C VAL A 227 15.29 -12.39 18.98
N GLU A 228 16.14 -11.39 18.74
CA GLU A 228 15.94 -10.38 17.70
C GLU A 228 16.78 -10.68 16.45
N ILE A 229 16.25 -10.29 15.28
CA ILE A 229 16.95 -10.22 13.99
C ILE A 229 16.54 -8.90 13.35
N ASN A 230 17.44 -7.91 13.26
CA ASN A 230 17.04 -6.51 13.00
C ASN A 230 15.88 -6.12 13.93
N ASP A 231 14.83 -5.50 13.39
CA ASP A 231 13.62 -5.05 14.09
C ASP A 231 12.57 -6.17 14.30
N ILE A 232 12.93 -7.44 14.04
CA ILE A 232 12.03 -8.59 14.15
C ILE A 232 12.36 -9.40 15.40
N THR A 233 11.46 -9.39 16.38
CA THR A 233 11.52 -10.28 17.55
C THR A 233 10.90 -11.64 17.22
N LEU A 234 11.60 -12.73 17.59
CA LEU A 234 11.08 -14.10 17.62
C LEU A 234 10.94 -14.58 19.08
N PRO A 235 9.89 -15.36 19.43
CA PRO A 235 8.75 -15.75 18.61
C PRO A 235 7.93 -14.55 18.12
N LEU A 236 7.31 -14.69 16.94
CA LEU A 236 6.54 -13.62 16.32
C LEU A 236 5.32 -13.28 17.18
N ALA A 237 5.00 -12.00 17.35
CA ALA A 237 3.87 -11.55 18.17
C ALA A 237 2.54 -12.11 17.64
N GLU A 238 2.36 -12.15 16.32
CA GLU A 238 1.19 -12.72 15.66
C GLU A 238 1.07 -14.25 15.80
N TYR A 239 2.16 -14.94 16.17
CA TYR A 239 2.22 -16.40 16.31
C TYR A 239 3.03 -16.83 17.55
N MET A 240 2.64 -16.33 18.72
CA MET A 240 3.19 -16.77 20.00
C MET A 240 2.94 -18.28 20.25
N PRO A 241 3.81 -18.98 20.99
CA PRO A 241 3.59 -20.39 21.34
C PRO A 241 2.24 -20.61 22.05
N GLY A 242 1.51 -21.62 21.60
CA GLY A 242 0.11 -21.87 21.99
C GLY A 242 -0.93 -21.37 20.98
N SER A 243 -0.56 -20.48 20.04
CA SER A 243 -1.41 -20.07 18.91
C SER A 243 -1.49 -21.13 17.80
N PHE A 244 -2.28 -20.88 16.74
CA PHE A 244 -2.40 -21.76 15.58
C PHE A 244 -2.04 -21.03 14.28
N PHE A 245 -1.16 -21.62 13.48
CA PHE A 245 -0.82 -21.12 12.14
C PHE A 245 -1.88 -21.54 11.10
N SER A 246 -3.06 -20.92 11.22
CA SER A 246 -4.25 -21.23 10.43
C SER A 246 -5.01 -19.95 10.06
N LYS A 247 -5.81 -20.00 8.99
CA LYS A 247 -6.63 -18.90 8.46
C LYS A 247 -7.69 -18.36 9.43
N ASN A 248 -8.02 -19.10 10.50
CA ASN A 248 -9.10 -18.76 11.42
C ASN A 248 -8.67 -18.85 12.90
N GLY A 249 -7.37 -18.91 13.18
CA GLY A 249 -6.83 -18.99 14.55
C GLY A 249 -7.13 -20.29 15.30
N GLN A 250 -7.57 -21.36 14.63
CA GLN A 250 -7.96 -22.62 15.27
C GLN A 250 -7.14 -23.84 14.83
N ALA A 251 -7.14 -24.86 15.69
CA ALA A 251 -6.67 -26.21 15.34
C ALA A 251 -7.36 -26.71 14.07
N CYS A 252 -6.56 -27.22 13.14
CA CYS A 252 -7.06 -27.70 11.86
C CYS A 252 -7.74 -29.07 11.98
N THR A 253 -8.86 -29.34 11.29
CA THR A 253 -9.62 -30.60 11.48
C THR A 253 -9.16 -31.76 10.58
N CYS A 254 -8.42 -31.48 9.50
CA CYS A 254 -8.12 -32.46 8.44
C CYS A 254 -6.83 -33.28 8.62
N HIS A 255 -5.90 -32.90 9.49
CA HIS A 255 -4.57 -33.55 9.55
C HIS A 255 -4.54 -34.88 10.31
N ASN A 256 -5.67 -35.33 10.84
CA ASN A 256 -5.82 -36.66 11.42
C ASN A 256 -6.03 -37.75 10.35
N ASP A 257 -6.25 -37.36 9.09
CA ASP A 257 -6.48 -38.27 7.96
C ASP A 257 -5.43 -38.07 6.86
N HIS A 258 -4.53 -39.05 6.70
CA HIS A 258 -3.47 -39.04 5.70
C HIS A 258 -3.99 -39.15 4.24
N SER A 259 -5.28 -39.38 4.02
CA SER A 259 -5.89 -39.43 2.68
C SER A 259 -6.33 -38.06 2.14
N VAL A 260 -6.35 -37.01 2.98
CA VAL A 260 -6.78 -35.66 2.58
C VAL A 260 -5.60 -34.81 2.11
N ASP A 261 -5.51 -34.58 0.80
CA ASP A 261 -4.55 -33.62 0.25
C ASP A 261 -4.99 -32.17 0.56
N CYS A 262 -4.38 -31.62 1.62
CA CYS A 262 -4.58 -30.25 2.09
C CYS A 262 -4.15 -29.17 1.07
N ILE A 263 -3.36 -29.53 0.06
CA ILE A 263 -2.93 -28.60 -1.01
C ILE A 263 -4.03 -28.47 -2.08
N ALA A 264 -4.86 -29.50 -2.25
CA ALA A 264 -5.99 -29.55 -3.18
C ALA A 264 -7.33 -29.11 -2.54
N SER A 265 -7.53 -29.33 -1.24
CA SER A 265 -8.79 -29.06 -0.53
C SER A 265 -8.89 -27.65 0.07
N LEU A 266 -8.63 -26.61 -0.74
CA LEU A 266 -8.64 -25.19 -0.28
C LEU A 266 -9.93 -24.76 0.43
N ASP A 267 -11.06 -25.37 0.08
CA ASP A 267 -12.40 -25.10 0.65
C ASP A 267 -12.62 -25.74 2.04
N ASN A 268 -11.90 -26.83 2.36
CA ASN A 268 -12.10 -27.62 3.58
C ASN A 268 -10.90 -27.58 4.55
N CYS A 269 -9.79 -26.92 4.18
CA CYS A 269 -8.59 -26.80 4.99
C CYS A 269 -8.31 -25.35 5.41
N ASN A 270 -8.25 -25.12 6.73
CA ASN A 270 -7.90 -23.83 7.34
C ASN A 270 -6.38 -23.62 7.53
N CYS A 271 -5.50 -24.50 7.03
CA CYS A 271 -4.06 -24.24 7.05
C CYS A 271 -3.70 -22.91 6.37
N MET A 272 -2.77 -22.17 6.98
CA MET A 272 -2.20 -20.99 6.34
C MET A 272 -1.23 -21.39 5.22
N ARG A 273 -1.32 -20.69 4.09
CA ARG A 273 -0.59 -20.98 2.83
C ARG A 273 -0.15 -19.69 2.08
N TYR A 274 -0.73 -18.55 2.43
CA TYR A 274 -0.66 -17.26 1.76
C TYR A 274 -0.74 -16.15 2.83
N TRP A 275 -0.22 -14.94 2.59
CA TRP A 275 -0.51 -13.75 3.42
C TRP A 275 -2.06 -13.49 3.46
N PRO A 276 -2.64 -12.89 4.52
CA PRO A 276 -3.88 -13.38 5.16
C PRO A 276 -5.19 -13.13 4.39
N THR A 277 -5.18 -12.49 3.22
CA THR A 277 -6.41 -12.28 2.43
C THR A 277 -7.01 -13.59 1.90
N GLY A 278 -6.26 -14.69 1.92
CA GLY A 278 -6.72 -16.04 1.54
C GLY A 278 -7.07 -16.23 0.06
N LYS A 279 -6.99 -15.15 -0.74
CA LYS A 279 -7.32 -15.09 -2.17
C LYS A 279 -6.03 -15.01 -2.97
N LYS A 280 -5.92 -15.84 -4.00
CA LYS A 280 -4.71 -15.94 -4.83
C LYS A 280 -4.42 -14.65 -5.60
N GLU A 281 -5.47 -13.90 -5.98
CA GLU A 281 -5.33 -12.66 -6.76
C GLU A 281 -4.91 -11.42 -5.95
N THR A 282 -5.04 -11.45 -4.62
CA THR A 282 -4.79 -10.30 -3.72
C THR A 282 -3.80 -10.64 -2.61
N CYS A 283 -2.88 -11.57 -2.88
CA CYS A 283 -1.87 -12.00 -1.93
C CYS A 283 -0.49 -11.50 -2.35
N GLU A 284 0.19 -10.78 -1.45
CA GLU A 284 1.52 -10.23 -1.69
C GLU A 284 2.60 -11.33 -1.70
N VAL A 285 2.41 -12.43 -0.96
CA VAL A 285 3.38 -13.55 -0.85
C VAL A 285 2.68 -14.91 -0.72
N ASP A 286 2.87 -15.78 -1.72
CA ASP A 286 2.58 -17.23 -1.65
C ASP A 286 3.71 -17.96 -0.94
N LEU A 287 3.42 -18.71 0.12
CA LEU A 287 4.43 -19.46 0.90
C LEU A 287 4.84 -20.77 0.20
N LEU A 288 4.12 -21.19 -0.85
CA LEU A 288 4.43 -22.34 -1.72
C LEU A 288 4.63 -23.65 -0.94
N GLY A 289 3.90 -23.77 0.17
CA GLY A 289 3.93 -24.86 1.14
C GLY A 289 2.75 -24.71 2.11
N ALA A 290 2.51 -25.69 2.98
CA ALA A 290 1.42 -25.67 3.97
C ALA A 290 1.94 -26.18 5.34
N GLN A 291 1.14 -26.02 6.40
CA GLN A 291 1.47 -26.48 7.76
C GLN A 291 2.85 -25.96 8.21
N CYS A 292 3.66 -26.80 8.86
CA CYS A 292 5.02 -26.52 9.28
C CYS A 292 5.96 -26.00 8.18
N PHE A 293 5.74 -26.37 6.91
CA PHE A 293 6.55 -25.90 5.79
C PHE A 293 6.20 -24.45 5.41
N ALA A 294 4.91 -24.11 5.40
CA ALA A 294 4.48 -22.72 5.28
C ALA A 294 4.96 -21.89 6.47
N PHE A 295 4.86 -22.42 7.69
CA PHE A 295 5.26 -21.70 8.89
C PHE A 295 6.75 -21.36 8.92
N ALA A 296 7.63 -22.33 8.65
CA ALA A 296 9.07 -22.06 8.64
C ALA A 296 9.45 -21.08 7.51
N ARG A 297 8.74 -21.10 6.37
CA ARG A 297 8.87 -20.08 5.33
C ARG A 297 8.34 -18.72 5.73
N PHE A 298 7.27 -18.67 6.50
CA PHE A 298 6.69 -17.44 7.04
C PHE A 298 7.65 -16.78 8.02
N VAL A 299 8.26 -17.55 8.93
CA VAL A 299 9.32 -17.06 9.83
C VAL A 299 10.51 -16.55 9.03
N PHE A 300 11.00 -17.33 8.05
CA PHE A 300 12.10 -16.90 7.18
C PHE A 300 11.77 -15.61 6.40
N TYR A 301 10.54 -15.48 5.88
CA TYR A 301 10.05 -14.28 5.21
C TYR A 301 10.00 -13.08 6.17
N LYS A 302 9.43 -13.24 7.37
CA LYS A 302 9.37 -12.17 8.38
C LYS A 302 10.78 -11.74 8.80
N SER A 303 11.71 -12.68 8.98
CA SER A 303 13.09 -12.40 9.40
C SER A 303 13.95 -11.72 8.34
N PHE A 304 13.74 -11.99 7.04
CA PHE A 304 14.68 -11.59 5.98
C PHE A 304 14.02 -10.87 4.77
N GLY A 305 12.70 -10.70 4.76
CA GLY A 305 11.95 -10.00 3.70
C GLY A 305 11.72 -10.80 2.41
N PHE A 306 12.02 -12.10 2.37
CA PHE A 306 11.78 -12.96 1.20
C PHE A 306 11.66 -14.45 1.55
N ILE A 307 11.01 -15.25 0.70
CA ILE A 307 10.89 -16.71 0.87
C ILE A 307 12.09 -17.48 0.28
N ASP A 308 12.47 -18.59 0.93
CA ASP A 308 13.58 -19.48 0.54
C ASP A 308 13.25 -20.41 -0.65
N HIS A 309 12.77 -19.82 -1.75
CA HIS A 309 12.39 -20.54 -2.95
C HIS A 309 13.30 -20.18 -4.13
N SER A 310 14.06 -21.14 -4.65
CA SER A 310 15.10 -20.93 -5.66
C SER A 310 14.60 -20.30 -6.97
N TYR A 311 13.38 -20.60 -7.38
CA TYR A 311 12.74 -19.97 -8.55
C TYR A 311 12.40 -18.47 -8.35
N TYR A 312 11.96 -18.07 -7.15
CA TYR A 312 11.46 -16.71 -6.89
C TYR A 312 12.55 -15.78 -6.31
N ASN A 313 13.48 -16.33 -5.54
CA ASN A 313 14.59 -15.61 -4.91
C ASN A 313 15.94 -16.29 -5.17
N PRO A 314 16.33 -16.51 -6.45
CA PRO A 314 17.61 -17.10 -6.79
C PRO A 314 18.77 -16.27 -6.21
N GLY A 315 19.71 -16.94 -5.55
CA GLY A 315 20.92 -16.31 -5.01
C GLY A 315 20.74 -15.44 -3.76
N LYS A 316 19.53 -15.24 -3.23
CA LYS A 316 19.33 -14.53 -1.95
C LYS A 316 19.54 -15.42 -0.70
N PHE A 317 19.45 -16.74 -0.87
CA PHE A 317 19.67 -17.73 0.19
C PHE A 317 20.53 -18.89 -0.31
N ASN A 318 21.18 -19.57 0.61
CA ASN A 318 21.88 -20.82 0.38
C ASN A 318 21.60 -21.81 1.51
N SER A 319 21.81 -23.10 1.25
CA SER A 319 21.85 -24.08 2.33
C SER A 319 23.23 -24.10 2.97
N VAL A 320 23.30 -24.12 4.30
CA VAL A 320 24.55 -24.33 5.07
C VAL A 320 24.91 -25.81 5.23
N GLY A 321 24.01 -26.71 4.81
CA GLY A 321 24.28 -28.14 4.66
C GLY A 321 23.03 -29.03 4.79
N ALA A 322 23.27 -30.34 4.70
CA ALA A 322 22.26 -31.40 4.78
C ALA A 322 22.89 -32.66 5.38
N LEU A 323 22.07 -33.56 5.92
CA LEU A 323 22.48 -34.85 6.49
C LEU A 323 21.53 -35.96 6.02
N ALA A 324 22.08 -36.99 5.37
CA ALA A 324 21.31 -38.13 4.90
C ALA A 324 20.77 -38.99 6.07
N PRO A 325 19.73 -39.82 5.84
CA PRO A 325 19.35 -40.86 6.80
C PRO A 325 20.56 -41.77 7.10
N GLY A 326 20.81 -42.07 8.38
CA GLY A 326 21.88 -42.96 8.82
C GLY A 326 23.25 -42.32 9.08
N VAL A 327 23.50 -41.06 8.71
CA VAL A 327 24.68 -40.30 9.18
C VAL A 327 24.37 -39.40 10.39
N ILE A 328 23.11 -39.37 10.82
CA ILE A 328 22.65 -38.56 11.95
C ILE A 328 23.23 -39.09 13.27
N THR A 329 24.13 -38.29 13.84
CA THR A 329 24.69 -38.41 15.18
C THR A 329 24.63 -37.05 15.87
N GLU A 330 24.66 -37.04 17.21
CA GLU A 330 24.76 -35.82 18.04
C GLU A 330 25.82 -34.84 17.48
N LYS A 331 27.04 -35.35 17.26
CA LYS A 331 28.14 -34.59 16.68
C LYS A 331 27.79 -33.99 15.31
N SER A 332 27.28 -34.80 14.38
CA SER A 332 26.99 -34.32 13.02
C SER A 332 25.88 -33.26 12.98
N VAL A 333 24.85 -33.38 13.82
CA VAL A 333 23.78 -32.37 13.85
C VAL A 333 24.26 -31.10 14.52
N LYS A 334 25.09 -31.17 15.57
CA LYS A 334 25.75 -30.00 16.15
C LYS A 334 26.64 -29.29 15.11
N GLU A 335 27.52 -30.03 14.44
CA GLU A 335 28.42 -29.49 13.40
C GLU A 335 27.68 -28.85 12.20
N LEU A 336 26.46 -29.29 11.89
CA LEU A 336 25.62 -28.64 10.88
C LEU A 336 24.87 -27.43 11.45
N MET A 337 24.17 -27.60 12.57
CA MET A 337 23.25 -26.58 13.10
C MET A 337 23.98 -25.38 13.72
N MET A 338 25.22 -25.54 14.21
CA MET A 338 26.07 -24.41 14.62
C MET A 338 26.50 -23.48 13.46
N LYS A 339 26.19 -23.84 12.20
CA LYS A 339 26.34 -22.96 11.03
C LYS A 339 25.07 -22.17 10.70
N ALA A 340 23.96 -22.50 11.35
CA ALA A 340 22.71 -21.79 11.21
C ALA A 340 22.61 -20.70 12.29
N LYS A 341 21.79 -19.68 12.04
CA LYS A 341 21.44 -18.64 13.01
C LYS A 341 19.93 -18.58 13.18
N THR A 342 19.47 -17.68 14.03
CA THR A 342 18.05 -17.41 14.27
C THR A 342 17.31 -17.14 12.95
N GLY A 343 16.08 -17.63 12.82
CA GLY A 343 15.27 -17.55 11.58
C GLY A 343 15.63 -18.57 10.48
N ALA A 344 16.72 -19.35 10.61
CA ALA A 344 17.09 -20.36 9.60
C ALA A 344 16.01 -21.42 9.38
N HIS A 345 15.70 -21.75 8.13
CA HIS A 345 14.69 -22.75 7.78
C HIS A 345 15.32 -24.14 7.63
N VAL A 346 14.99 -25.05 8.54
CA VAL A 346 15.42 -26.45 8.54
C VAL A 346 14.33 -27.33 7.94
N ARG A 347 14.68 -28.14 6.94
CA ARG A 347 13.78 -29.16 6.37
C ARG A 347 14.24 -30.56 6.77
N LEU A 348 13.41 -31.27 7.52
CA LEU A 348 13.63 -32.66 7.87
C LEU A 348 13.09 -33.59 6.77
N THR A 349 13.80 -34.69 6.51
CA THR A 349 13.52 -35.60 5.38
C THR A 349 12.14 -36.28 5.45
N ARG A 350 11.53 -36.37 6.64
CA ARG A 350 10.13 -36.84 6.80
C ARG A 350 9.06 -35.80 6.46
N GLY A 351 9.44 -34.69 5.82
CA GLY A 351 8.50 -33.66 5.35
C GLY A 351 8.09 -32.64 6.42
N HIS A 352 8.78 -32.64 7.56
CA HIS A 352 8.59 -31.64 8.61
C HIS A 352 9.57 -30.47 8.44
N SER A 353 9.15 -29.26 8.79
CA SER A 353 9.98 -28.05 8.73
C SER A 353 9.95 -27.33 10.08
N VAL A 354 11.08 -26.76 10.46
CA VAL A 354 11.24 -25.97 11.69
C VAL A 354 12.12 -24.76 11.41
N SER A 355 11.96 -23.70 12.21
CA SER A 355 12.86 -22.55 12.21
C SER A 355 13.82 -22.66 13.39
N VAL A 356 15.07 -22.21 13.24
CA VAL A 356 15.97 -22.06 14.39
C VAL A 356 15.56 -20.80 15.17
N LEU A 357 15.30 -20.93 16.47
CA LEU A 357 15.06 -19.78 17.35
C LEU A 357 16.37 -19.31 18.00
N THR A 358 17.18 -20.25 18.49
CA THR A 358 18.54 -19.97 18.96
C THR A 358 19.33 -21.29 19.07
N VAL A 359 20.65 -21.20 19.11
CA VAL A 359 21.57 -22.33 19.17
C VAL A 359 22.81 -21.95 19.98
N ASP A 360 23.31 -22.87 20.80
CA ASP A 360 24.61 -22.73 21.48
C ASP A 360 25.35 -24.07 21.61
N GLU A 361 26.43 -24.09 22.39
CA GLU A 361 27.25 -25.29 22.58
C GLU A 361 26.49 -26.48 23.20
N ASP A 362 25.45 -26.25 23.99
CA ASP A 362 24.76 -27.30 24.76
C ASP A 362 23.37 -27.65 24.18
N PHE A 363 22.70 -26.71 23.53
CA PHE A 363 21.32 -26.90 23.06
C PHE A 363 20.98 -26.16 21.75
N ILE A 364 19.88 -26.59 21.15
CA ILE A 364 19.16 -25.87 20.11
C ILE A 364 17.72 -25.62 20.56
N ILE A 365 17.19 -24.43 20.30
CA ILE A 365 15.76 -24.14 20.42
C ILE A 365 15.20 -23.93 19.01
N ILE A 366 14.17 -24.70 18.68
CA ILE A 366 13.42 -24.55 17.43
C ILE A 366 12.10 -23.82 17.66
N TYR A 367 11.55 -23.26 16.59
CA TYR A 367 10.25 -22.59 16.52
C TYR A 367 9.48 -23.11 15.29
N HIS A 368 8.30 -23.67 15.49
CA HIS A 368 7.53 -24.31 14.41
C HIS A 368 6.02 -24.35 14.68
N GLY A 369 5.22 -24.48 13.61
CA GLY A 369 3.78 -24.70 13.67
C GLY A 369 3.44 -26.09 13.14
N ASN A 370 3.10 -27.06 14.00
CA ASN A 370 3.10 -28.48 13.62
C ASN A 370 1.77 -29.22 13.85
N SER A 371 1.57 -30.28 13.07
CA SER A 371 0.53 -31.28 13.29
C SER A 371 0.88 -32.21 14.45
N GLY A 372 0.55 -31.83 15.70
CA GLY A 372 0.53 -32.73 16.87
C GLY A 372 1.86 -33.39 17.28
N GLY A 373 3.00 -32.71 17.09
CA GLY A 373 4.33 -33.37 17.10
C GLY A 373 5.22 -33.23 18.34
N ASP A 374 4.84 -32.48 19.37
CA ASP A 374 5.70 -32.22 20.54
C ASP A 374 5.35 -32.99 21.82
N GLY A 375 4.24 -33.74 21.81
CA GLY A 375 3.73 -34.40 23.02
C GLY A 375 3.06 -33.46 24.04
N ILE A 376 2.95 -32.16 23.71
CA ILE A 376 2.28 -31.15 24.55
C ILE A 376 0.75 -31.24 24.40
N THR A 377 0.23 -31.31 23.16
CA THR A 377 -1.18 -31.61 22.85
C THR A 377 -1.32 -32.30 21.48
N TYR A 378 -2.42 -33.03 21.27
CA TYR A 378 -2.75 -33.70 20.01
C TYR A 378 -3.55 -32.78 19.06
N GLN A 379 -3.07 -31.55 18.86
CA GLN A 379 -3.76 -30.51 18.08
C GLN A 379 -2.88 -30.04 16.91
N PRO A 380 -3.41 -29.95 15.69
CA PRO A 380 -2.58 -29.64 14.54
C PRO A 380 -2.51 -28.15 14.19
N CYS A 381 -1.36 -27.79 13.61
CA CYS A 381 -0.91 -26.43 13.30
C CYS A 381 -0.72 -25.52 14.52
N ILE A 382 -0.62 -26.11 15.72
CA ILE A 382 -0.23 -25.39 16.93
C ILE A 382 1.21 -24.91 16.81
N VAL A 383 1.45 -23.66 17.19
CA VAL A 383 2.76 -23.04 17.23
C VAL A 383 3.43 -23.33 18.56
N SER A 384 4.68 -23.78 18.53
CA SER A 384 5.48 -24.11 19.71
C SER A 384 6.94 -23.70 19.52
N THR A 385 7.63 -23.54 20.65
CA THR A 385 9.09 -23.54 20.70
C THR A 385 9.54 -24.74 21.51
N ARG A 386 10.61 -25.41 21.09
CA ARG A 386 11.13 -26.57 21.80
C ARG A 386 12.65 -26.55 21.89
N ARG A 387 13.14 -26.65 23.13
CA ARG A 387 14.56 -26.84 23.46
C ARG A 387 14.91 -28.32 23.35
N PHE A 388 16.03 -28.62 22.73
CA PHE A 388 16.63 -29.94 22.63
C PHE A 388 18.11 -29.85 23.02
N THR A 389 18.62 -30.81 23.78
CA THR A 389 20.05 -31.13 23.75
C THR A 389 20.44 -31.68 22.37
N TRP A 390 21.72 -31.67 22.05
CA TRP A 390 22.20 -32.18 20.76
C TRP A 390 21.86 -33.67 20.51
N ALA A 391 21.86 -34.49 21.56
CA ALA A 391 21.46 -35.90 21.48
C ALA A 391 19.96 -36.06 21.17
N GLU A 392 19.10 -35.26 21.82
CA GLU A 392 17.65 -35.28 21.58
C GLU A 392 17.31 -34.72 20.19
N PHE A 393 18.02 -33.70 19.72
CA PHE A 393 17.83 -33.17 18.36
C PHE A 393 18.30 -34.17 17.30
N ALA A 394 19.38 -34.93 17.54
CA ALA A 394 19.77 -36.04 16.66
C ALA A 394 18.69 -37.13 16.61
N ALA A 395 18.07 -37.47 17.74
CA ALA A 395 16.94 -38.42 17.75
C ALA A 395 15.71 -37.86 17.01
N TYR A 396 15.41 -36.58 17.15
CA TYR A 396 14.33 -35.88 16.44
C TYR A 396 14.57 -35.84 14.92
N ALA A 397 15.81 -35.55 14.50
CA ALA A 397 16.23 -35.48 13.11
C ALA A 397 16.71 -36.82 12.52
N VAL A 398 16.49 -37.96 13.20
CA VAL A 398 17.08 -39.29 12.85
C VAL A 398 16.85 -39.74 11.41
N SER A 399 15.75 -39.30 10.79
CA SER A 399 15.41 -39.60 9.40
C SER A 399 16.15 -38.73 8.36
N GLY A 400 17.01 -37.81 8.80
CA GLY A 400 17.80 -36.91 7.95
C GLY A 400 17.29 -35.46 7.95
N ILE A 401 18.21 -34.57 7.56
CA ILE A 401 17.99 -33.14 7.33
C ILE A 401 18.23 -32.90 5.83
N SER A 402 17.18 -32.54 5.09
CA SER A 402 17.25 -32.31 3.64
C SER A 402 17.98 -31.02 3.27
N TYR A 403 17.81 -29.96 4.08
CA TYR A 403 18.58 -28.72 4.00
C TYR A 403 18.42 -27.89 5.28
N VAL A 404 19.34 -26.94 5.48
CA VAL A 404 19.22 -25.83 6.41
C VAL A 404 19.49 -24.54 5.64
N ASN A 405 18.43 -23.80 5.31
CA ASN A 405 18.52 -22.58 4.50
C ASN A 405 18.74 -21.33 5.36
N MET A 406 19.59 -20.44 4.85
CA MET A 406 20.01 -19.18 5.44
C MET A 406 20.07 -18.10 4.35
N PRO A 407 19.81 -16.82 4.65
CA PRO A 407 20.10 -15.74 3.70
C PRO A 407 21.61 -15.70 3.40
N THR A 408 21.99 -15.36 2.17
CA THR A 408 23.41 -15.25 1.77
C THR A 408 24.13 -14.09 2.44
N VAL A 409 23.38 -13.09 2.90
CA VAL A 409 23.84 -12.00 3.77
C VAL A 409 22.92 -12.03 4.99
N TYR A 410 23.46 -12.45 6.14
CA TYR A 410 22.72 -12.44 7.39
C TYR A 410 22.94 -11.12 8.13
N PRO A 411 21.94 -10.55 8.82
CA PRO A 411 22.07 -9.24 9.48
C PRO A 411 23.27 -9.12 10.45
N ASP A 412 23.47 -10.11 11.32
CA ASP A 412 24.60 -10.13 12.26
C ASP A 412 25.95 -10.50 11.62
N ASP A 413 25.98 -10.92 10.34
CA ASP A 413 27.26 -11.11 9.60
C ASP A 413 27.87 -9.79 9.13
N VAL A 414 27.24 -8.65 9.45
CA VAL A 414 27.91 -7.33 9.55
C VAL A 414 28.83 -7.29 10.79
N THR A 415 29.66 -8.33 10.92
CA THR A 415 31.02 -8.19 11.43
C THR A 415 31.68 -7.00 10.75
N VAL A 416 32.46 -6.21 11.50
CA VAL A 416 33.07 -4.96 11.04
C VAL A 416 33.71 -5.16 9.66
N THR A 417 33.05 -4.65 8.63
CA THR A 417 33.54 -4.75 7.26
C THR A 417 34.93 -4.13 7.23
N PRO A 418 35.97 -4.77 6.67
CA PRO A 418 37.20 -4.05 6.36
C PRO A 418 36.78 -2.84 5.52
N LYS A 419 37.04 -1.63 6.04
CA LYS A 419 36.42 -0.37 5.61
C LYS A 419 36.52 -0.23 4.08
N VAL A 420 35.47 -0.63 3.36
CA VAL A 420 35.40 -0.51 1.91
C VAL A 420 35.21 0.96 1.64
N ASN A 421 36.32 1.65 1.40
CA ASN A 421 36.29 3.03 0.96
C ASN A 421 35.63 3.05 -0.43
N ILE A 422 34.72 4.00 -0.64
CA ILE A 422 33.94 4.18 -1.86
C ILE A 422 33.98 5.64 -2.27
N THR A 423 33.62 5.96 -3.52
CA THR A 423 33.52 7.36 -3.95
C THR A 423 32.34 8.05 -3.27
N GLY A 424 32.50 9.33 -2.94
CA GLY A 424 31.52 10.08 -2.14
C GLY A 424 32.12 11.21 -1.34
N TYR A 425 31.29 11.90 -0.56
CA TYR A 425 31.72 12.90 0.39
C TYR A 425 32.24 12.26 1.67
N TYR A 426 33.40 12.73 2.13
CA TYR A 426 34.03 12.37 3.40
C TYR A 426 34.20 13.60 4.28
N LYS A 427 34.02 13.42 5.59
CA LYS A 427 34.31 14.43 6.62
C LYS A 427 35.66 14.15 7.25
N LEU A 428 36.50 15.17 7.37
CA LEU A 428 37.82 15.08 7.98
C LEU A 428 37.72 15.04 9.51
N LYS A 429 38.43 14.10 10.14
CA LYS A 429 38.51 13.99 11.61
C LYS A 429 39.54 14.97 12.21
N ASP A 430 40.60 15.24 11.46
CA ASP A 430 41.72 16.10 11.84
C ASP A 430 42.27 16.83 10.60
N ASN A 431 43.25 17.71 10.77
CA ASN A 431 43.95 18.38 9.67
C ASN A 431 44.68 17.34 8.80
N LEU A 432 44.44 17.37 7.49
CA LEU A 432 44.87 16.30 6.58
C LEU A 432 45.69 16.84 5.42
N ASN A 433 46.89 16.28 5.25
CA ASN A 433 47.80 16.61 4.15
C ASN A 433 47.25 16.13 2.81
N VAL A 434 47.31 17.00 1.80
CA VAL A 434 47.02 16.68 0.39
C VAL A 434 48.34 16.39 -0.32
N ARG A 435 48.42 15.24 -1.02
CA ARG A 435 49.63 14.77 -1.71
C ARG A 435 49.43 14.66 -3.23
N THR A 436 50.52 14.52 -3.98
CA THR A 436 50.46 14.31 -5.44
C THR A 436 50.31 12.84 -5.85
N GLN A 437 50.63 11.90 -4.97
CA GLN A 437 50.48 10.44 -5.17
C GLN A 437 49.93 9.74 -3.92
N PRO A 438 49.32 8.54 -4.03
CA PRO A 438 48.75 7.78 -2.91
C PRO A 438 49.82 7.05 -2.07
N VAL A 439 50.85 7.76 -1.61
CA VAL A 439 51.88 7.21 -0.70
C VAL A 439 52.32 8.24 0.36
N VAL A 440 52.66 7.77 1.56
CA VAL A 440 52.99 8.63 2.72
C VAL A 440 54.30 9.42 2.51
N SER A 441 55.19 8.95 1.65
CA SER A 441 56.47 9.58 1.31
C SER A 441 56.37 10.67 0.23
N ASP A 442 55.21 10.86 -0.40
CA ASP A 442 55.04 11.79 -1.53
C ASP A 442 54.95 13.26 -1.09
N ASN A 443 55.21 14.19 -2.02
CA ASN A 443 55.16 15.63 -1.77
C ASN A 443 53.80 16.11 -1.24
N ILE A 444 53.84 16.86 -0.14
CA ILE A 444 52.66 17.57 0.39
C ILE A 444 52.49 18.87 -0.40
N VAL A 445 51.30 19.06 -0.98
CA VAL A 445 50.95 20.23 -1.81
C VAL A 445 49.79 21.04 -1.25
N GLY A 446 49.26 20.65 -0.10
CA GLY A 446 48.20 21.36 0.59
C GLY A 446 47.84 20.75 1.94
N LEU A 447 47.01 21.47 2.68
CA LEU A 447 46.43 21.04 3.95
C LEU A 447 44.93 21.32 3.91
N LEU A 448 44.13 20.33 4.29
CA LEU A 448 42.70 20.47 4.53
C LEU A 448 42.45 20.56 6.05
N SER A 449 41.51 21.42 6.46
CA SER A 449 41.21 21.64 7.88
C SER A 449 40.31 20.54 8.46
N ALA A 450 40.50 20.20 9.73
CA ALA A 450 39.62 19.30 10.48
C ALA A 450 38.14 19.72 10.35
N GLY A 451 37.23 18.74 10.29
CA GLY A 451 35.78 18.97 10.17
C GLY A 451 35.29 19.41 8.78
N SER A 452 36.18 19.74 7.84
CA SER A 452 35.80 20.03 6.46
C SER A 452 35.32 18.78 5.71
N PHE A 453 34.58 19.00 4.63
CA PHE A 453 34.08 17.94 3.74
C PHE A 453 34.84 17.96 2.42
N VAL A 454 35.06 16.79 1.84
CA VAL A 454 35.76 16.62 0.57
C VAL A 454 35.09 15.54 -0.28
N ASN A 455 34.93 15.79 -1.58
CA ASN A 455 34.41 14.82 -2.54
C ASN A 455 35.55 13.92 -3.03
N VAL A 456 35.47 12.63 -2.74
CA VAL A 456 36.41 11.59 -3.18
C VAL A 456 35.87 10.99 -4.48
N ILE A 457 36.60 11.21 -5.57
CA ILE A 457 36.21 10.84 -6.94
C ILE A 457 36.80 9.51 -7.40
N GLU A 458 37.78 8.97 -6.68
CA GLU A 458 38.37 7.65 -6.89
C GLU A 458 38.96 7.13 -5.57
N VAL A 459 39.03 5.80 -5.41
CA VAL A 459 39.60 5.15 -4.21
C VAL A 459 40.64 4.11 -4.63
N ASP A 460 41.82 4.18 -3.99
CA ASP A 460 42.87 3.16 -4.05
C ASP A 460 43.24 2.74 -2.62
N GLY A 461 42.66 1.64 -2.16
CA GLY A 461 42.83 1.12 -0.80
C GLY A 461 42.41 2.12 0.30
N VAL A 462 43.40 2.69 1.00
CA VAL A 462 43.19 3.74 2.03
C VAL A 462 43.29 5.16 1.47
N TRP A 463 43.53 5.33 0.18
CA TRP A 463 43.69 6.65 -0.45
C TRP A 463 42.46 7.04 -1.25
N GLY A 464 42.05 8.30 -1.11
CA GLY A 464 41.01 8.91 -1.92
C GLY A 464 41.59 9.98 -2.83
N ARG A 465 41.27 9.93 -4.12
CA ARG A 465 41.58 11.00 -5.08
C ARG A 465 40.53 12.10 -4.98
N ILE A 466 40.98 13.35 -4.99
CA ILE A 466 40.16 14.55 -4.78
C ILE A 466 40.57 15.64 -5.78
N GLU A 467 39.67 16.60 -6.01
CA GLU A 467 40.04 17.86 -6.64
C GLU A 467 40.58 18.85 -5.59
N TYR A 468 41.78 19.39 -5.85
CA TYR A 468 42.39 20.40 -4.98
C TYR A 468 43.30 21.33 -5.79
N GLY A 469 43.14 22.65 -5.59
CA GLY A 469 43.97 23.67 -6.25
C GLY A 469 43.85 23.69 -7.78
N GLY A 470 42.69 23.32 -8.34
CA GLY A 470 42.46 23.24 -9.79
C GLY A 470 43.05 21.99 -10.47
N SER A 471 43.37 20.95 -9.70
CA SER A 471 43.81 19.65 -10.24
C SER A 471 43.04 18.51 -9.58
N ALA A 472 42.52 17.59 -10.39
CA ALA A 472 41.78 16.40 -9.96
C ALA A 472 42.68 15.22 -9.55
N ASP A 473 44.01 15.40 -9.56
CA ASP A 473 44.99 14.32 -9.32
C ASP A 473 45.71 14.51 -7.99
N ARG A 474 44.93 14.65 -6.92
CA ARG A 474 45.44 14.91 -5.56
C ARG A 474 44.88 13.89 -4.59
N TRP A 475 45.68 13.47 -3.62
CA TRP A 475 45.39 12.29 -2.80
C TRP A 475 45.39 12.62 -1.31
N ILE A 476 44.47 11.99 -0.58
CA ILE A 476 44.33 12.06 0.88
C ILE A 476 44.19 10.65 1.47
N CYS A 477 44.61 10.46 2.72
CA CYS A 477 44.45 9.18 3.42
C CYS A 477 43.10 9.14 4.17
N LEU A 478 42.25 8.20 3.79
CA LEU A 478 40.87 8.07 4.23
C LEU A 478 40.72 7.55 5.66
N ASP A 479 41.77 7.03 6.30
CA ASP A 479 41.73 6.63 7.72
C ASP A 479 41.45 7.83 8.65
N TYR A 480 41.99 8.99 8.28
CA TYR A 480 41.77 10.30 8.92
C TYR A 480 40.41 10.92 8.58
N THR A 481 39.52 10.16 7.94
CA THR A 481 38.18 10.62 7.52
C THR A 481 37.08 9.62 7.90
N SER A 482 35.85 10.12 7.96
CA SER A 482 34.62 9.32 8.01
C SER A 482 33.83 9.57 6.72
N PHE A 483 33.33 8.50 6.08
CA PHE A 483 32.38 8.63 4.99
C PHE A 483 31.13 9.39 5.47
N TYR A 484 30.54 10.21 4.61
CA TYR A 484 29.39 11.05 4.95
C TYR A 484 28.17 10.75 4.07
N THR A 485 28.34 10.65 2.75
CA THR A 485 27.28 10.26 1.80
C THR A 485 27.86 10.08 0.38
N LEU A 486 27.09 9.46 -0.52
CA LEU A 486 27.44 9.38 -1.96
C LEU A 486 27.23 10.73 -2.65
N SER A 487 27.90 10.96 -3.77
CA SER A 487 27.82 12.25 -4.49
C SER A 487 26.61 12.39 -5.42
N SER A 488 25.77 11.36 -5.54
CA SER A 488 24.52 11.37 -6.33
C SER A 488 23.45 10.50 -5.68
N ILE A 489 22.19 10.90 -5.81
CA ILE A 489 21.02 10.17 -5.34
C ILE A 489 20.72 9.07 -6.35
N THR A 490 20.86 7.81 -5.92
CA THR A 490 20.58 6.65 -6.77
C THR A 490 19.58 5.74 -6.06
N PRO A 491 18.41 5.44 -6.67
CA PRO A 491 17.46 4.49 -6.11
C PRO A 491 18.13 3.13 -5.90
N GLY A 492 17.96 2.52 -4.73
CA GLY A 492 18.34 1.13 -4.49
C GLY A 492 17.48 0.17 -5.33
N GLN A 493 17.91 -1.09 -5.42
CA GLN A 493 17.19 -2.13 -6.20
C GLN A 493 15.71 -2.28 -5.78
N ASN A 494 15.42 -2.14 -4.49
CA ASN A 494 14.08 -2.22 -3.91
C ASN A 494 13.45 -0.84 -3.64
N SER A 495 14.02 0.25 -4.16
CA SER A 495 13.52 1.61 -3.90
C SER A 495 12.05 1.74 -4.30
N PRO A 496 11.21 2.48 -3.54
CA PRO A 496 9.83 2.73 -3.92
C PRO A 496 9.71 3.74 -5.08
N VAL A 497 10.83 4.23 -5.63
CA VAL A 497 10.88 4.95 -6.91
C VAL A 497 11.78 4.24 -7.92
N PHE A 498 11.70 4.68 -9.18
CA PHE A 498 12.75 4.48 -10.18
C PHE A 498 13.10 5.81 -10.85
N LEU A 499 14.30 5.88 -11.45
CA LEU A 499 14.71 7.03 -12.25
C LEU A 499 14.19 6.87 -13.68
N ASP A 500 13.32 7.77 -14.13
CA ASP A 500 13.07 7.94 -15.56
C ASP A 500 14.25 8.69 -16.18
N ASN A 501 15.01 7.98 -17.02
CA ASN A 501 16.20 8.54 -17.68
C ASN A 501 15.87 9.61 -18.74
N ASN A 502 14.62 9.70 -19.21
CA ASN A 502 14.22 10.71 -20.19
C ASN A 502 13.93 12.07 -19.55
N SER A 503 13.24 12.09 -18.41
CA SER A 503 12.89 13.31 -17.68
C SER A 503 13.86 13.68 -16.55
N GLY A 504 14.62 12.71 -16.04
CA GLY A 504 15.48 12.85 -14.87
C GLY A 504 14.75 12.82 -13.53
N TYR A 505 13.43 12.59 -13.53
CA TYR A 505 12.58 12.52 -12.34
C TYR A 505 12.59 11.14 -11.69
N PHE A 506 12.30 11.11 -10.39
CA PHE A 506 11.95 9.88 -9.70
C PHE A 506 10.45 9.65 -9.79
N ILE A 507 10.06 8.53 -10.37
CA ILE A 507 8.66 8.13 -10.51
C ILE A 507 8.35 7.09 -9.42
N SER A 508 7.31 7.36 -8.64
CA SER A 508 6.85 6.47 -7.56
C SER A 508 6.25 5.17 -8.08
N LYS A 509 6.45 4.09 -7.32
CA LYS A 509 5.86 2.76 -7.50
C LYS A 509 4.57 2.56 -6.70
N SER A 510 4.19 3.49 -5.82
CA SER A 510 2.93 3.49 -5.07
C SER A 510 2.49 4.91 -4.68
N ASP A 511 1.29 5.06 -4.13
CA ASP A 511 0.88 6.25 -3.38
C ASP A 511 1.25 6.13 -1.89
N ARG A 512 0.93 7.17 -1.10
CA ARG A 512 1.04 7.18 0.38
C ARG A 512 2.41 6.75 0.92
N LEU A 513 3.47 6.93 0.15
CA LEU A 513 4.83 6.73 0.62
C LEU A 513 5.11 7.72 1.74
N ASN A 514 5.17 7.23 2.98
CA ASN A 514 5.68 8.03 4.08
C ASN A 514 7.18 8.31 3.88
N PHE A 515 7.67 9.33 4.58
CA PHE A 515 9.05 9.78 4.46
C PHE A 515 10.07 8.66 4.74
N THR A 516 9.83 7.82 5.75
CA THR A 516 10.76 6.78 6.22
C THR A 516 10.94 5.68 5.17
N ASP A 517 9.85 5.02 4.77
CA ASP A 517 9.85 3.96 3.75
C ASP A 517 10.46 4.45 2.42
N PHE A 518 10.23 5.73 2.10
CA PHE A 518 10.82 6.37 0.94
C PHE A 518 12.34 6.51 1.06
N THR A 519 12.87 7.02 2.19
CA THR A 519 14.31 7.20 2.37
C THR A 519 15.08 5.89 2.51
N ASP A 520 14.48 4.86 3.09
CA ASP A 520 15.09 3.53 3.24
C ASP A 520 15.30 2.82 1.89
N GLY A 521 14.58 3.26 0.85
CA GLY A 521 14.80 2.87 -0.53
C GLY A 521 16.12 3.35 -1.17
N PHE A 522 17.00 4.05 -0.44
CA PHE A 522 18.24 4.63 -0.95
C PHE A 522 19.46 4.23 -0.11
N SER A 523 20.60 3.99 -0.78
CA SER A 523 21.89 3.71 -0.09
C SER A 523 22.62 4.99 0.37
N ASN A 524 22.00 6.16 0.17
CA ASN A 524 22.56 7.46 0.53
C ASN A 524 22.28 7.80 1.99
N GLN A 525 23.33 8.11 2.75
CA GLN A 525 23.19 8.73 4.07
C GLN A 525 22.88 10.24 3.94
N ASN A 526 22.32 10.86 4.97
CA ASN A 526 22.05 12.31 5.01
C ASN A 526 21.16 12.82 3.86
N LEU A 527 20.12 12.05 3.50
CA LEU A 527 19.07 12.47 2.58
C LEU A 527 18.03 13.37 3.27
N TYR A 528 17.51 14.35 2.54
CA TYR A 528 16.45 15.25 2.99
C TYR A 528 15.38 15.42 1.92
N ALA A 529 14.13 15.16 2.27
CA ALA A 529 12.99 15.41 1.40
C ALA A 529 12.29 16.73 1.76
N TYR A 530 11.74 17.39 0.74
CA TYR A 530 11.02 18.66 0.84
C TYR A 530 9.67 18.54 0.12
N ASP A 531 8.65 19.25 0.61
CA ASP A 531 7.34 19.36 -0.05
C ASP A 531 7.40 20.28 -1.29
N LYS A 532 6.30 20.33 -2.05
CA LYS A 532 6.15 21.20 -3.23
C LYS A 532 6.25 22.71 -2.94
N ASN A 533 6.22 23.12 -1.67
CA ASN A 533 6.36 24.50 -1.21
C ASN A 533 7.78 24.81 -0.69
N GLY A 534 8.67 23.81 -0.60
CA GLY A 534 10.02 23.93 -0.05
C GLY A 534 10.15 23.70 1.45
N ASN A 535 9.10 23.25 2.15
CA ASN A 535 9.17 22.86 3.56
C ASN A 535 9.85 21.49 3.70
N LYS A 536 10.68 21.30 4.72
CA LYS A 536 11.33 20.00 4.99
C LYS A 536 10.31 19.00 5.54
N LEU A 537 10.27 17.80 4.95
CA LEU A 537 9.38 16.71 5.35
C LEU A 537 9.94 15.95 6.57
N SER A 538 9.05 15.29 7.32
CA SER A 538 9.37 14.42 8.45
C SER A 538 8.55 13.12 8.41
N GLU A 539 8.80 12.20 9.35
CA GLU A 539 8.28 10.81 9.42
C GLU A 539 6.77 10.69 9.11
N ASN A 540 5.95 11.65 9.56
CA ASN A 540 4.48 11.64 9.38
C ASN A 540 3.98 12.31 8.09
N ASN A 541 4.85 12.62 7.12
CA ASN A 541 4.45 13.26 5.86
C ASN A 541 4.61 12.32 4.67
N TYR A 542 3.66 12.42 3.73
CA TYR A 542 3.74 11.72 2.45
C TYR A 542 4.65 12.43 1.46
N ILE A 543 5.35 11.66 0.65
CA ILE A 543 5.98 12.10 -0.59
C ILE A 543 4.88 12.33 -1.63
N SER A 544 4.90 13.48 -2.30
CA SER A 544 3.90 13.86 -3.30
C SER A 544 4.51 14.22 -4.65
N THR A 545 3.68 14.36 -5.67
CA THR A 545 4.10 14.97 -6.94
C THR A 545 4.57 16.41 -6.67
N GLY A 546 5.83 16.67 -6.99
CA GLY A 546 6.49 17.94 -6.72
C GLY A 546 7.31 17.98 -5.42
N SER A 547 7.31 16.90 -4.61
CA SER A 547 8.32 16.72 -3.57
C SER A 547 9.73 16.68 -4.18
N VAL A 548 10.73 17.05 -3.38
CA VAL A 548 12.14 17.15 -3.82
C VAL A 548 13.06 16.47 -2.81
N LEU A 549 13.78 15.44 -3.23
CA LEU A 549 14.83 14.79 -2.48
C LEU A 549 16.18 15.46 -2.75
N LYS A 550 16.96 15.72 -1.71
CA LYS A 550 18.28 16.37 -1.79
C LYS A 550 19.31 15.63 -0.95
N ILE A 551 20.57 15.69 -1.39
CA ILE A 551 21.74 15.49 -0.54
C ILE A 551 22.29 16.87 -0.22
N GLU A 552 22.50 17.18 1.05
CA GLU A 552 23.08 18.46 1.47
C GLU A 552 24.41 18.23 2.18
N VAL A 553 25.45 18.94 1.74
CA VAL A 553 26.77 18.93 2.37
C VAL A 553 27.09 20.36 2.77
N ASN A 554 27.31 20.59 4.07
CA ASN A 554 27.57 21.91 4.65
C ASN A 554 26.49 22.98 4.27
N GLY A 555 25.21 22.56 4.22
CA GLY A 555 24.08 23.44 3.86
C GLY A 555 23.92 23.73 2.37
N THR A 556 24.76 23.15 1.50
CA THR A 556 24.65 23.26 0.04
C THR A 556 24.11 21.95 -0.53
N ALA A 557 23.07 22.02 -1.37
CA ALA A 557 22.58 20.86 -2.10
C ALA A 557 23.60 20.40 -3.15
N VAL A 558 24.04 19.13 -3.10
CA VAL A 558 25.04 18.56 -4.02
C VAL A 558 24.42 17.67 -5.09
N ASP A 559 23.25 17.09 -4.84
CA ASP A 559 22.36 16.52 -5.85
C ASP A 559 20.90 16.74 -5.44
N THR A 560 19.99 16.73 -6.40
CA THR A 560 18.57 17.05 -6.22
C THR A 560 17.70 16.30 -7.23
N LYS A 561 16.63 15.65 -6.75
CA LYS A 561 15.68 14.88 -7.56
C LYS A 561 14.24 15.23 -7.21
N THR A 562 13.46 15.63 -8.21
CA THR A 562 12.01 15.83 -8.07
C THR A 562 11.30 14.47 -8.16
N ILE A 563 10.33 14.25 -7.27
CA ILE A 563 9.47 13.07 -7.27
C ILE A 563 8.13 13.36 -7.97
N ILE A 564 7.64 12.36 -8.70
CA ILE A 564 6.30 12.31 -9.28
C ILE A 564 5.62 11.04 -8.78
N VAL A 565 4.43 11.18 -8.19
CA VAL A 565 3.58 10.05 -7.82
C VAL A 565 2.54 9.90 -8.94
N ARG A 566 2.61 8.83 -9.75
CA ARG A 566 1.62 8.61 -10.81
C ARG A 566 0.23 8.47 -10.19
N GLY A 567 -0.70 9.27 -10.68
CA GLY A 567 -2.05 9.45 -10.16
C GLY A 567 -2.23 10.57 -9.13
N ASP A 568 -1.17 11.17 -8.57
CA ASP A 568 -1.26 12.36 -7.71
C ASP A 568 -1.14 13.63 -8.58
N ALA A 569 -2.20 13.91 -9.32
CA ALA A 569 -2.31 15.03 -10.25
C ALA A 569 -2.48 16.40 -9.55
N ASN A 570 -2.79 16.42 -8.25
CA ASN A 570 -2.95 17.65 -7.45
C ASN A 570 -1.74 17.94 -6.52
N GLY A 571 -0.86 16.96 -6.32
CA GLY A 571 0.37 17.05 -5.53
C GLY A 571 0.15 16.98 -4.02
N ASN A 572 -0.85 16.24 -3.54
CA ASN A 572 -1.12 16.06 -2.10
C ASN A 572 -0.49 14.78 -1.51
N GLY A 573 0.07 13.89 -2.35
CA GLY A 573 0.69 12.62 -1.94
C GLY A 573 -0.28 11.47 -1.71
N VAL A 574 -1.57 11.68 -1.94
CA VAL A 574 -2.63 10.69 -1.72
C VAL A 574 -3.50 10.66 -2.97
N ILE A 575 -3.43 9.56 -3.72
CA ILE A 575 -4.25 9.41 -4.93
C ILE A 575 -5.70 9.29 -4.51
N ASP A 576 -6.44 10.38 -4.71
CA ASP A 576 -7.81 10.48 -4.28
C ASP A 576 -8.72 11.06 -5.38
N ALA A 577 -9.95 11.33 -4.98
CA ALA A 577 -10.98 11.83 -5.87
C ALA A 577 -10.67 13.22 -6.46
N GLY A 578 -9.86 14.02 -5.78
CA GLY A 578 -9.29 15.27 -6.28
C GLY A 578 -8.45 15.05 -7.54
N ASP A 579 -7.61 14.03 -7.56
CA ASP A 579 -6.76 13.71 -8.72
C ASP A 579 -7.55 13.17 -9.90
N TYR A 580 -8.53 12.31 -9.62
CA TYR A 580 -9.50 11.83 -10.61
C TYR A 580 -10.21 13.01 -11.30
N LEU A 581 -10.61 14.04 -10.53
CA LEU A 581 -11.25 15.23 -11.07
C LEU A 581 -10.28 16.20 -11.77
N ILE A 582 -9.03 16.33 -11.30
CA ILE A 582 -8.00 17.14 -11.99
C ILE A 582 -7.63 16.49 -13.32
N SER A 583 -7.38 15.17 -13.34
CA SER A 583 -7.05 14.42 -14.56
C SER A 583 -8.18 14.47 -15.59
N LYS A 584 -9.45 14.38 -15.15
CA LYS A 584 -10.64 14.62 -15.98
C LYS A 584 -10.58 15.96 -16.72
N ARG A 585 -10.19 17.03 -16.02
CA ARG A 585 -10.15 18.39 -16.57
C ARG A 585 -8.95 18.65 -17.46
N ILE A 586 -7.80 18.03 -17.17
CA ILE A 586 -6.63 18.05 -18.07
C ILE A 586 -6.99 17.37 -19.39
N PHE A 587 -7.59 16.18 -19.35
CA PHE A 587 -8.09 15.46 -20.52
C PHE A 587 -9.14 16.27 -21.31
N LEU A 588 -10.12 16.86 -20.63
CA LEU A 588 -11.16 17.70 -21.27
C LEU A 588 -10.65 19.07 -21.74
N GLY A 589 -9.39 19.43 -21.46
CA GLY A 589 -8.80 20.71 -21.82
C GLY A 589 -9.33 21.91 -21.03
N SER A 590 -10.10 21.69 -19.95
CA SER A 590 -10.64 22.78 -19.11
C SER A 590 -9.72 23.19 -17.96
N PHE A 591 -8.58 22.52 -17.78
CA PHE A 591 -7.58 22.85 -16.77
C PHE A 591 -6.15 22.68 -17.31
N THR A 592 -5.28 23.62 -16.98
CA THR A 592 -3.85 23.62 -17.32
C THR A 592 -3.00 23.63 -16.05
N THR A 593 -1.97 22.80 -16.01
CA THR A 593 -1.06 22.64 -14.86
C THR A 593 0.37 22.40 -15.35
N ASP A 594 1.35 22.51 -14.43
CA ASP A 594 2.76 22.28 -14.73
C ASP A 594 3.04 20.84 -15.19
N ASN A 595 4.14 20.67 -15.92
CA ASN A 595 4.45 19.41 -16.61
C ASN A 595 4.52 18.19 -15.67
N ILE A 596 5.02 18.36 -14.44
CA ILE A 596 5.09 17.27 -13.44
C ILE A 596 3.71 16.73 -13.04
N TYR A 597 2.71 17.60 -12.92
CA TYR A 597 1.33 17.21 -12.60
C TYR A 597 0.61 16.60 -13.81
N ARG A 598 1.02 16.97 -15.03
CA ARG A 598 0.57 16.27 -16.25
C ARG A 598 1.14 14.87 -16.34
N ILE A 599 2.42 14.66 -15.99
CA ILE A 599 3.03 13.32 -15.93
C ILE A 599 2.40 12.49 -14.80
N ALA A 600 2.01 13.11 -13.67
CA ALA A 600 1.23 12.42 -12.65
C ALA A 600 -0.18 12.04 -13.14
N ALA A 601 -0.86 12.92 -13.88
CA ALA A 601 -2.18 12.64 -14.46
C ALA A 601 -2.17 11.59 -15.58
N ASP A 602 -1.01 11.32 -16.19
CA ASP A 602 -0.75 10.23 -17.14
C ASP A 602 -0.58 8.90 -16.38
N ALA A 603 -1.68 8.44 -15.79
CA ALA A 603 -1.73 7.27 -14.93
C ALA A 603 -1.48 5.95 -15.68
N ASN A 604 -1.66 5.91 -17.01
CA ASN A 604 -1.33 4.74 -17.84
C ASN A 604 0.06 4.79 -18.48
N ALA A 605 0.78 5.91 -18.35
CA ALA A 605 2.10 6.16 -18.91
C ALA A 605 2.18 6.14 -20.45
N ASP A 606 1.09 6.43 -21.16
CA ASP A 606 1.06 6.53 -22.62
C ASP A 606 1.53 7.90 -23.16
N SER A 607 2.02 8.77 -22.26
CA SER A 607 2.48 10.15 -22.52
C SER A 607 1.37 11.12 -22.95
N VAL A 608 0.09 10.72 -22.86
CA VAL A 608 -1.05 11.51 -23.34
C VAL A 608 -2.21 11.45 -22.33
N VAL A 609 -2.27 12.37 -21.37
CA VAL A 609 -3.41 12.46 -20.41
C VAL A 609 -4.76 12.49 -21.14
N ASN A 610 -5.52 11.38 -21.06
CA ASN A 610 -6.75 11.17 -21.80
C ASN A 610 -7.82 10.40 -20.99
N SER A 611 -8.90 9.95 -21.64
CA SER A 611 -9.99 9.22 -20.99
C SER A 611 -9.57 7.85 -20.44
N LYS A 612 -8.45 7.27 -20.92
CA LYS A 612 -7.86 6.04 -20.36
C LYS A 612 -7.32 6.27 -18.95
N ASP A 613 -6.57 7.33 -18.71
CA ASP A 613 -6.00 7.67 -17.40
C ASP A 613 -7.10 7.92 -16.37
N TYR A 614 -8.12 8.64 -16.79
CA TYR A 614 -9.35 8.84 -16.01
C TYR A 614 -10.01 7.50 -15.63
N LEU A 615 -10.03 6.52 -16.53
CA LEU A 615 -10.53 5.17 -16.23
C LEU A 615 -9.59 4.35 -15.34
N VAL A 616 -8.27 4.49 -15.47
CA VAL A 616 -7.28 3.87 -14.57
C VAL A 616 -7.47 4.41 -13.16
N LEU A 617 -7.52 5.73 -12.99
CA LEU A 617 -7.81 6.37 -11.70
C LEU A 617 -9.18 5.96 -11.14
N LYS A 618 -10.23 5.89 -11.97
CA LYS A 618 -11.55 5.41 -11.53
C LYS A 618 -11.47 4.01 -10.93
N ARG A 619 -10.77 3.10 -11.61
CA ARG A 619 -10.63 1.70 -11.21
C ARG A 619 -9.73 1.53 -9.99
N TYR A 620 -8.70 2.36 -9.87
CA TYR A 620 -7.85 2.46 -8.69
C TYR A 620 -8.65 2.86 -7.44
N LEU A 621 -9.42 3.96 -7.52
CA LEU A 621 -10.22 4.47 -6.39
C LEU A 621 -11.35 3.53 -5.94
N ILE A 622 -11.80 2.60 -6.79
CA ILE A 622 -12.78 1.56 -6.41
C ILE A 622 -12.13 0.18 -6.15
N GLY A 623 -10.80 0.10 -6.09
CA GLY A 623 -10.06 -1.10 -5.71
C GLY A 623 -10.06 -2.25 -6.72
N VAL A 624 -10.29 -1.97 -8.01
CA VAL A 624 -10.33 -3.01 -9.08
C VAL A 624 -9.17 -2.93 -10.09
N GLN A 625 -8.22 -2.02 -9.88
CA GLN A 625 -6.99 -1.89 -10.67
C GLN A 625 -5.90 -1.25 -9.82
N ILE A 626 -4.64 -1.66 -10.00
CA ILE A 626 -3.47 -0.88 -9.54
C ILE A 626 -2.98 0.02 -10.68
N ILE A 627 -2.38 1.16 -10.34
CA ILE A 627 -1.73 2.02 -11.34
C ILE A 627 -0.45 1.30 -11.77
N GLU A 628 -0.43 0.81 -13.02
CA GLU A 628 0.70 0.04 -13.53
C GLU A 628 1.89 0.96 -13.77
N ILE A 629 2.98 0.67 -13.08
CA ILE A 629 4.20 1.48 -13.12
C ILE A 629 5.24 0.71 -13.94
N LEU A 630 5.12 0.87 -15.26
CA LEU A 630 6.05 0.32 -16.24
C LEU A 630 7.41 1.03 -16.15
N ASN A 631 8.48 0.22 -16.15
CA ASN A 631 9.89 0.62 -16.24
C ASN A 631 10.30 1.03 -17.66
#